data_AF-G8TPS0-F1
#
_entry.id   AF-G8TPS0-F1
#
_cell.length_a   1.000
_cell.length_b   1.000
_cell.length_c   1.000
_cell.angle_alpha   90.00
_cell.angle_beta   90.00
_cell.angle_gamma   90.00
#
_symmetry.space_group_name_H-M   'P 1'
#
loop_
_entity.id
_entity.type
_entity.pdbx_description
1 polymer ?
#
loop_
_entity_poly.entity_id
_entity_poly.type
_entity_poly.pdbx_seq_one_letter_code
_entity_poly.pdbx_strand_id
1 'polypeptide(L)' 'MANGSSKFLYWILFLASTAAFILAVATRFEYLTLILPFVCTFFVKALDII' A
#
# COMPACT_ATOMS: atom_id res chain seq x y z
N MET A 1 -10.88 12.37 14.24
CA MET A 1 -10.92 11.04 14.89
C MET A 1 -11.47 10.02 13.90
N ALA A 2 -10.60 9.28 13.21
CA ALA A 2 -11.06 8.15 12.41
C ALA A 2 -11.32 6.98 13.35
N ASN A 3 -12.57 6.52 13.38
CA ASN A 3 -13.05 5.38 14.16
C ASN A 3 -12.15 4.16 13.89
N GLY A 4 -11.71 3.43 14.93
CA GLY A 4 -10.62 2.43 14.87
C GLY A 4 -10.78 1.31 13.82
N SER A 5 -11.95 1.18 13.21
CA SER A 5 -12.26 0.29 12.08
C SER A 5 -11.56 0.68 10.76
N SER A 6 -11.28 1.97 10.54
CA SER A 6 -10.66 2.46 9.28
C SER A 6 -9.17 2.15 9.15
N LYS A 7 -8.46 2.06 10.27
CA LYS A 7 -7.03 1.76 10.36
C LYS A 7 -6.69 0.35 9.87
N PHE A 8 -7.56 -0.61 10.23
CA PHE A 8 -7.47 -2.01 9.78
C PHE A 8 -7.69 -2.15 8.27
N LEU A 9 -8.64 -1.40 7.71
CA LEU A 9 -8.86 -1.35 6.26
C LEU A 9 -7.62 -0.85 5.50
N TYR A 10 -6.93 0.17 6.03
CA TYR A 10 -5.69 0.67 5.42
C TYR A 10 -4.53 -0.34 5.51
N TRP A 11 -4.45 -1.11 6.59
CA TRP A 11 -3.50 -2.23 6.70
C TRP A 11 -3.71 -3.29 5.62
N ILE A 12 -4.97 -3.66 5.35
CA ILE A 12 -5.31 -4.60 4.28
C ILE A 12 -4.94 -4.02 2.91
N LEU A 13 -5.26 -2.76 2.64
CA LEU A 13 -4.89 -2.09 1.38
C LEU A 13 -3.37 -1.96 1.20
N PHE A 14 -2.62 -1.77 2.28
CA PHE A 14 -1.16 -1.75 2.27
C PHE A 14 -0.60 -3.13 1.89
N LEU A 15 -1.10 -4.20 2.51
CA LEU A 15 -0.72 -5.58 2.19
C LEU A 15 -1.06 -5.93 0.74
N ALA A 16 -2.24 -5.54 0.26
CA ALA A 16 -2.65 -5.74 -1.13
C ALA A 16 -1.73 -4.99 -2.12
N SER A 17 -1.37 -3.74 -1.82
CA SER A 17 -0.46 -2.96 -2.67
C SER A 17 0.97 -3.49 -2.65
N THR A 18 1.44 -3.98 -1.49
CA THR A 18 2.74 -4.66 -1.37
C THR A 18 2.77 -5.94 -2.20
N ALA A 19 1.71 -6.75 -2.17
CA ALA A 19 1.62 -7.95 -3.00
C ALA A 19 1.62 -7.61 -4.50
N ALA A 20 0.90 -6.56 -4.90
CA ALA A 20 0.92 -6.07 -6.27
C ALA A 20 2.32 -5.58 -6.69
N PHE A 21 3.04 -4.90 -5.79
CA PHE A 21 4.42 -4.47 -6.03
C PHE A 21 5.37 -5.66 -6.19
N ILE A 22 5.28 -6.67 -5.32
CA ILE A 22 6.10 -7.89 -5.42
C ILE A 22 5.82 -8.63 -6.73
N LEU A 23 4.56 -8.73 -7.14
CA LEU A 23 4.21 -9.32 -8.43
C LEU A 23 4.76 -8.50 -9.60
N ALA A 24 4.68 -7.17 -9.54
CA ALA A 24 5.25 -6.29 -10.55
C ALA A 24 6.79 -6.40 -10.62
N VAL A 25 7.47 -6.62 -9.49
CA VAL A 25 8.91 -6.94 -9.46
C VAL A 25 9.17 -8.29 -10.13
N ALA A 26 8.40 -9.32 -9.78
CA ALA A 26 8.57 -10.67 -10.32
C ALA A 26 8.34 -10.75 -11.83
N THR A 27 7.39 -9.99 -12.37
CA THR A 27 7.08 -9.93 -13.81
C THR A 27 7.97 -8.95 -14.59
N ARG A 28 8.94 -8.30 -13.93
CA ARG A 28 9.76 -7.20 -14.49
C ARG A 28 8.90 -6.13 -15.17
N PHE A 29 7.85 -5.71 -14.48
CA PHE A 29 6.93 -4.70 -15.00
C PHE A 29 7.67 -3.37 -15.19
N GLU A 30 7.64 -2.84 -16.41
CA GLU A 30 8.40 -1.64 -16.82
C GLU A 30 8.00 -0.40 -16.01
N TYR A 31 6.76 -0.36 -15.55
CA TYR A 31 6.18 0.73 -14.78
C TYR A 31 6.18 0.48 -13.27
N LEU A 32 7.17 -0.23 -12.74
CA LEU A 32 7.30 -0.51 -11.30
C LEU A 32 7.18 0.75 -10.44
N THR A 33 7.70 1.87 -10.94
CA THR A 33 7.67 3.18 -10.30
C THR A 33 6.25 3.76 -10.13
N LEU A 34 5.28 3.37 -10.96
CA LEU A 34 3.88 3.79 -10.83
C LEU A 34 3.20 3.17 -9.60
N ILE A 35 3.61 1.98 -9.16
CA ILE A 35 3.03 1.30 -8.00
C ILE A 35 3.65 1.80 -6.68
N LEU A 36 4.90 2.25 -6.73
CA LEU A 36 5.66 2.75 -5.57
C LEU A 36 4.91 3.83 -4.74
N PRO A 37 4.29 4.88 -5.32
CA PRO A 37 3.58 5.89 -4.54
C PRO A 37 2.34 5.33 -3.83
N PHE A 38 1.68 4.29 -4.37
CA PHE A 38 0.52 3.66 -3.72
C PHE A 38 0.95 2.87 -2.48
N VAL A 39 2.03 2.09 -2.59
CA VAL A 39 2.61 1.37 -1.45
C VAL A 39 2.98 2.35 -0.34
N CYS A 40 3.68 3.44 -0.65
CA CYS A 40 4.04 4.47 0.33
C CYS A 40 2.82 5.18 0.93
N THR A 41 1.80 5.50 0.13
CA THR A 41 0.60 6.19 0.62
C THR A 41 -0.20 5.32 1.59
N PHE A 42 -0.42 4.04 1.25
CA PHE A 42 -1.13 3.13 2.16
C PHE A 42 -0.30 2.77 3.39
N PHE A 43 1.03 2.72 3.28
CA PHE A 43 1.91 2.54 4.43
C PHE A 43 1.77 3.68 5.45
N VAL A 44 1.80 4.93 4.99
CA VAL A 44 1.62 6.11 5.87
C VAL A 44 0.22 6.15 6.49
N LYS A 45 -0.82 5.81 5.72
CA LYS A 45 -2.20 5.73 6.24
C LYS A 45 -2.40 4.56 7.21
N ALA A 46 -1.70 3.45 7.02
CA ALA A 46 -1.73 2.30 7.94
C ALA A 46 -1.00 2.60 9.26
N LEU A 47 0.03 3.45 9.23
CA LEU A 47 0.76 3.94 10.40
C LEU A 47 0.03 5.04 11.20
N ASP A 48 -1.10 5.56 10.71
CA ASP A 48 -1.84 6.69 11.33
C ASP A 48 -1.01 7.98 11.46
N ILE A 49 0.06 8.10 10.69
CA ILE A 49 0.90 9.31 10.69
C ILE A 49 0.11 10.53 10.16
N ILE A 50 -1.02 10.30 9.48
CA ILE A 50 -1.97 11.31 8.96
C ILE A 50 -3.41 10.92 9.33
#